data_AF-A0A355C7J0-F1
#
_entry.id   AF-A0A355C7J0-F1
#
_cell.length_a   1.000
_cell.length_b   1.000
_cell.length_c   1.000
_cell.angle_alpha   90.00
_cell.angle_beta   90.00
_cell.angle_gamma   90.00
#
_symmetry.space_group_name_H-M   'P 1'
#
loop_
_entity.id
_entity.type
_entity.pdbx_description
1 polymer ?
#
loop_
_entity_poly.entity_id
_entity_poly.type
_entity_poly.pdbx_seq_one_letter_code
_entity_poly.pdbx_strand_id
1 'polypeptide(L)'
;QCALVCPTGAITERSSVSEVWAALQDPGKIVLVQTAPAVRVGIGEAMGMPYGSLVTGQMVAGLRRLGFSKVFDTNFAADLTIIEEGNELLHRIRTGGELPMITSCSPGWIKFIEDFYPGLLRHLSTCKSPQQMFGAVAKTYYAEKTGVDPR
;
A
#
# COMPACT_ATOMS: atom_id res chain seq x y z
N GLN A 1 16.10 1.43 -3.86
CA GLN A 1 17.35 0.70 -4.18
C GLN A 1 18.57 1.57 -3.93
N CYS A 2 18.72 2.72 -4.60
CA CYS A 2 19.83 3.66 -4.34
C CYS A 2 19.94 4.12 -2.87
N ALA A 3 18.83 4.48 -2.22
CA ALA A 3 18.82 4.89 -0.81
C ALA A 3 19.30 3.78 0.14
N LEU A 4 18.99 2.51 -0.15
CA LEU A 4 19.33 1.37 0.71
C LEU A 4 20.83 1.10 0.79
N VAL A 5 21.56 1.40 -0.30
CA VAL A 5 23.02 1.25 -0.36
C VAL A 5 23.76 2.56 0.00
N CYS A 6 22.99 3.57 0.40
CA CYS A 6 23.36 4.84 1.00
C CYS A 6 24.36 4.78 2.18
N PRO A 7 25.69 4.92 2.06
CA PRO A 7 26.55 4.77 3.25
C PRO A 7 26.55 6.01 4.16
N THR A 8 26.11 7.16 3.63
CA THR A 8 26.22 8.47 4.30
C THR A 8 24.88 9.09 4.68
N GLY A 9 23.76 8.51 4.23
CA GLY A 9 22.45 9.14 4.32
C GLY A 9 22.26 10.33 3.37
N ALA A 10 23.10 10.48 2.33
CA ALA A 10 22.93 11.51 1.31
C ALA A 10 21.69 11.31 0.42
N ILE A 11 21.23 10.07 0.28
CA ILE A 11 20.02 9.71 -0.45
C ILE A 11 19.01 9.19 0.56
N THR A 12 17.93 9.94 0.76
CA THR A 12 16.84 9.61 1.68
C THR A 12 15.50 9.59 0.95
N GLU A 13 14.51 8.97 1.58
CA GLU A 13 13.13 9.08 1.15
C GLU A 13 12.59 10.51 1.32
N ARG A 14 11.62 10.86 0.47
CA ARG A 14 10.80 12.05 0.73
C ARG A 14 9.93 11.76 1.96
N SER A 15 10.21 12.45 3.06
CA SER A 15 9.48 12.27 4.31
C SER A 15 8.10 12.92 4.26
N SER A 16 7.08 12.17 4.69
CA SER A 16 5.73 12.67 4.98
C SER A 16 5.43 12.69 6.48
N VAL A 17 6.45 12.57 7.34
CA VAL A 17 6.28 12.48 8.81
C VAL A 17 5.60 13.74 9.37
N SER A 18 6.01 14.93 8.93
CA SER A 18 5.39 16.19 9.39
C SER A 18 3.92 16.31 9.00
N GLU A 19 3.55 15.86 7.81
CA GLU A 19 2.16 15.86 7.33
C GLU A 19 1.29 14.90 8.15
N VAL A 20 1.84 13.73 8.51
CA VAL A 20 1.17 12.74 9.37
C VAL A 20 0.99 13.28 10.79
N TRP A 21 2.00 13.93 11.36
CA TRP A 21 1.87 14.56 12.69
C TRP A 21 0.82 15.67 12.69
N ALA A 22 0.80 16.51 11.65
CA ALA A 22 -0.22 17.54 11.51
C ALA A 22 -1.63 16.92 11.40
N ALA A 23 -1.80 15.81 10.69
CA ALA A 23 -3.07 15.10 10.62
C ALA A 23 -3.49 14.47 11.97
N LEU A 24 -2.55 13.88 12.71
CA LEU A 24 -2.81 13.28 14.03
C LEU A 24 -3.16 14.31 15.10
N GLN A 25 -2.66 15.54 14.97
CA GLN A 25 -2.94 16.64 15.90
C GLN A 25 -4.23 17.41 15.56
N ASP A 26 -4.83 17.13 14.40
CA ASP A 26 -6.06 17.79 13.95
C ASP A 26 -7.28 17.06 14.56
N PRO A 27 -8.00 17.67 15.53
CA PRO A 27 -9.14 17.03 16.18
C PRO A 27 -10.34 16.84 15.25
N GLY A 28 -10.34 17.51 14.08
CA GLY A 28 -11.37 17.35 13.05
C GLY A 28 -11.16 16.14 12.14
N LYS A 29 -10.03 15.43 12.27
CA LYS A 29 -9.68 14.31 11.39
C LYS A 29 -9.78 12.96 12.09
N ILE A 30 -10.28 11.99 11.33
CA ILE A 30 -10.15 10.57 11.66
C ILE A 30 -8.99 10.01 10.85
N VAL A 31 -7.87 9.75 11.52
CA VAL A 31 -6.64 9.34 10.86
C VAL A 31 -6.54 7.81 10.85
N LEU A 32 -6.65 7.24 9.66
CA LEU A 32 -6.47 5.81 9.43
C LEU A 32 -5.03 5.56 8.99
N VAL A 33 -4.44 4.47 9.46
CA VAL A 33 -3.16 3.96 8.94
C VAL A 33 -3.35 2.57 8.37
N GLN A 34 -2.68 2.28 7.26
CA GLN A 34 -2.52 0.93 6.73
C GLN A 34 -1.04 0.57 6.66
N THR A 35 -0.71 -0.68 6.96
CA THR A 35 0.68 -1.17 6.92
C THR A 35 0.87 -2.21 5.81
N ALA A 36 1.89 -2.01 4.97
CA ALA A 36 2.25 -2.97 3.94
C ALA A 36 2.78 -4.29 4.55
N PRO A 37 2.59 -5.44 3.88
CA PRO A 37 2.98 -6.75 4.40
C PRO A 37 4.42 -6.84 4.90
N ALA A 38 5.38 -6.29 4.17
CA ALA A 38 6.80 -6.37 4.50
C ALA A 38 7.20 -5.59 5.76
N VAL A 39 6.42 -4.58 6.18
CA VAL A 39 6.78 -3.72 7.32
C VAL A 39 6.85 -4.53 8.62
N ARG A 40 5.93 -5.50 8.79
CA ARG A 40 5.83 -6.31 10.01
C ARG A 40 7.02 -7.27 10.24
N VAL A 41 7.84 -7.51 9.22
CA VAL A 41 9.05 -8.34 9.31
C VAL A 41 10.34 -7.53 9.26
N GLY A 42 10.31 -6.32 8.68
CA GLY A 42 11.50 -5.47 8.57
C GLY A 42 11.70 -4.49 9.73
N ILE A 43 10.62 -3.93 10.31
CA ILE A 43 10.76 -2.84 11.29
C ILE A 43 11.41 -3.29 12.61
N GLY A 44 11.32 -4.58 12.96
CA GLY A 44 11.97 -5.13 14.15
C GLY A 44 13.50 -5.01 14.11
N GLU A 45 14.10 -5.09 12.92
CA GLU A 45 15.56 -4.98 12.74
C GLU A 45 16.07 -3.60 13.16
N ALA A 46 15.35 -2.54 12.79
CA ALA A 46 15.64 -1.17 13.21
C ALA A 46 15.47 -0.95 14.73
N MET A 47 14.78 -1.86 15.41
CA MET A 47 14.58 -1.85 16.87
C MET A 47 15.56 -2.80 17.60
N GLY A 48 16.57 -3.33 16.90
CA GLY A 48 17.59 -4.21 17.48
C GLY A 48 17.15 -5.67 17.62
N MET A 49 16.04 -6.06 16.98
CA MET A 49 15.58 -7.46 16.96
C MET A 49 16.28 -8.25 15.84
N PRO A 50 16.37 -9.59 15.94
CA PRO A 50 16.95 -10.42 14.88
C PRO A 50 16.26 -10.23 13.51
N TYR A 51 17.01 -10.42 12.42
CA TYR A 51 16.49 -10.42 11.05
C TYR A 51 15.27 -11.35 10.90
N GLY A 52 14.22 -10.85 10.24
CA GLY A 52 12.97 -11.59 10.04
C GLY A 52 12.08 -11.73 11.28
N SER A 53 12.37 -11.00 12.37
CA SER A 53 11.49 -10.96 13.54
C SER A 53 10.09 -10.47 13.18
N LEU A 54 9.07 -11.26 13.51
CA LEU A 54 7.67 -10.90 13.27
C LEU A 54 7.14 -10.01 14.41
N VAL A 55 6.89 -8.73 14.10
CA VAL A 55 6.51 -7.71 15.09
C VAL A 55 5.11 -7.13 14.86
N THR A 56 4.20 -7.91 14.27
CA THR A 56 2.84 -7.47 13.92
C THR A 56 2.11 -6.84 15.10
N GLY A 57 2.10 -7.51 16.27
CA GLY A 57 1.38 -7.02 17.44
C GLY A 57 1.97 -5.74 18.01
N GLN A 58 3.30 -5.67 18.09
CA GLN A 58 4.05 -4.50 18.57
C GLN A 58 3.85 -3.30 17.64
N MET A 59 3.90 -3.52 16.33
CA MET A 59 3.64 -2.49 15.31
C MET A 59 2.22 -1.91 15.47
N VAL A 60 1.21 -2.77 15.57
CA VAL A 60 -0.19 -2.33 15.74
C VAL A 60 -0.37 -1.59 17.07
N ALA A 61 0.22 -2.09 18.17
CA ALA A 61 0.17 -1.42 19.47
C ALA A 61 0.85 -0.05 19.43
N GLY A 62 2.02 0.05 18.78
CA GLY A 62 2.75 1.30 18.60
C GLY A 62 1.94 2.34 17.82
N LEU A 63 1.36 1.95 16.69
CA LEU A 63 0.50 2.84 15.89
C LEU A 63 -0.73 3.33 16.67
N ARG A 64 -1.36 2.46 17.48
CA ARG A 64 -2.45 2.91 18.37
C ARG A 64 -1.97 3.93 19.41
N ARG A 65 -0.79 3.71 20.00
CA ARG A 65 -0.20 4.65 20.97
C ARG A 65 0.23 5.98 20.35
N LEU A 66 0.51 6.00 19.05
CA LEU A 66 0.79 7.24 18.30
C LEU A 66 -0.46 8.08 18.01
N GLY A 67 -1.67 7.54 18.23
CA GLY A 67 -2.93 8.29 18.10
C GLY A 67 -3.75 8.00 16.84
N PHE A 68 -3.37 7.01 16.02
CA PHE A 68 -4.19 6.61 14.87
C PHE A 68 -5.55 6.06 15.32
N SER A 69 -6.63 6.55 14.71
CA SER A 69 -8.02 6.16 15.05
C SER A 69 -8.30 4.70 14.72
N LYS A 70 -7.72 4.21 13.60
CA LYS A 70 -7.73 2.80 13.21
C LYS A 70 -6.42 2.40 12.55
N VAL A 71 -6.03 1.15 12.80
CA VAL A 71 -4.89 0.49 12.18
C VAL A 71 -5.43 -0.66 11.32
N PHE A 72 -5.22 -0.57 10.02
CA PHE A 72 -5.61 -1.56 9.03
C PHE A 72 -4.39 -2.25 8.42
N ASP A 73 -4.63 -3.41 7.81
CA ASP A 73 -3.61 -4.21 7.14
C ASP A 73 -3.83 -4.12 5.62
N THR A 74 -2.80 -3.71 4.87
CA THR A 74 -2.88 -3.66 3.41
C THR A 74 -3.11 -5.04 2.80
N ASN A 75 -2.81 -6.12 3.52
CA ASN A 75 -3.13 -7.49 3.08
C ASN A 75 -4.61 -7.67 2.75
N PHE A 76 -5.52 -7.03 3.50
CA PHE A 76 -6.95 -7.08 3.18
C PHE A 76 -7.24 -6.55 1.77
N ALA A 77 -6.60 -5.44 1.39
CA ALA A 77 -6.74 -4.90 0.04
C ALA A 77 -5.90 -5.64 -1.00
N ALA A 78 -4.88 -6.39 -0.57
CA ALA A 78 -4.17 -7.32 -1.45
C ALA A 78 -5.10 -8.48 -1.85
N ASP A 79 -5.91 -9.01 -0.92
CA ASP A 79 -6.94 -10.00 -1.24
C ASP A 79 -7.97 -9.44 -2.24
N LEU A 80 -8.40 -8.18 -2.07
CA LEU A 80 -9.25 -7.51 -3.07
C LEU A 80 -8.57 -7.41 -4.45
N THR A 81 -7.27 -7.10 -4.47
CA THR A 81 -6.51 -7.04 -5.72
C THR A 81 -6.49 -8.40 -6.40
N ILE A 82 -6.27 -9.48 -5.66
CA ILE A 82 -6.28 -10.85 -6.21
C ILE A 82 -7.66 -11.24 -6.75
N ILE A 83 -8.74 -10.87 -6.05
CA ILE A 83 -10.11 -11.14 -6.52
C ILE A 83 -10.34 -10.46 -7.87
N GLU A 84 -10.03 -9.17 -7.98
CA GLU A 84 -10.25 -8.41 -9.22
C GLU A 84 -9.29 -8.86 -10.35
N GLU A 85 -8.00 -8.99 -10.05
CA GLU A 85 -6.97 -9.32 -11.04
C GLU A 85 -7.12 -10.78 -11.52
N GLY A 86 -7.53 -11.69 -10.63
CA GLY A 86 -7.87 -13.07 -10.99
C GLY A 86 -9.09 -13.15 -11.91
N ASN A 87 -10.14 -12.37 -11.62
CA ASN A 87 -11.30 -12.29 -12.50
C ASN A 87 -10.96 -11.67 -13.86
N GLU A 88 -10.12 -10.62 -13.88
CA GLU A 88 -9.63 -10.01 -15.11
C GLU A 88 -8.82 -11.01 -15.96
N LEU A 89 -7.92 -11.77 -15.35
CA LEU A 89 -7.16 -12.80 -16.04
C LEU A 89 -8.07 -13.85 -16.68
N LEU A 90 -9.03 -14.38 -15.91
CA LEU A 90 -10.00 -15.36 -16.42
C LEU A 90 -10.84 -14.78 -17.56
N HIS A 91 -11.22 -13.51 -17.46
CA HIS A 91 -11.95 -12.82 -18.52
C HIS A 91 -11.12 -12.71 -19.81
N ARG A 92 -9.86 -12.26 -19.72
CA ARG A 92 -8.94 -12.14 -20.87
C ARG A 92 -8.71 -13.50 -21.54
N ILE A 93 -8.49 -14.56 -20.76
CA ILE A 93 -8.31 -15.91 -21.30
C ILE A 93 -9.56 -16.39 -22.05
N ARG A 94 -10.76 -16.20 -21.49
CA ARG A 94 -12.02 -16.68 -22.08
C ARG A 94 -12.45 -15.91 -23.33
N THR A 95 -12.12 -14.63 -23.41
CA THR A 95 -12.56 -13.74 -24.49
C THR A 95 -11.51 -13.50 -25.56
N GLY A 96 -10.30 -14.06 -25.42
CA GLY A 96 -9.18 -13.78 -26.32
C GLY A 96 -8.65 -12.36 -26.17
N GLY A 97 -8.71 -11.81 -24.95
CA GLY A 97 -8.19 -10.48 -24.62
C GLY A 97 -6.66 -10.41 -24.63
N GLU A 98 -6.13 -9.21 -24.37
CA GLU A 98 -4.70 -8.92 -24.45
C GLU A 98 -3.88 -9.74 -23.44
N LEU A 99 -2.96 -10.57 -23.95
CA LEU A 99 -2.10 -11.47 -23.18
C LEU A 99 -0.64 -11.37 -23.67
N PRO A 100 0.36 -11.51 -22.78
CA PRO A 100 0.26 -11.85 -21.36
C PRO A 100 -0.34 -10.71 -20.53
N MET A 101 -1.03 -11.04 -19.43
CA MET A 101 -1.44 -10.04 -18.45
C MET A 101 -0.29 -9.81 -17.47
N ILE A 102 0.02 -8.55 -17.18
CA ILE A 102 1.13 -8.12 -16.35
C ILE A 102 0.57 -7.39 -15.12
N THR A 103 1.13 -7.66 -13.94
CA THR A 103 0.68 -7.04 -12.69
C THR A 103 0.87 -5.52 -12.70
N SER A 104 -0.05 -4.79 -12.07
CA SER A 104 -0.04 -3.32 -11.99
C SER A 104 0.26 -2.75 -10.60
N CYS A 105 0.52 -3.62 -9.61
CA CYS A 105 0.57 -3.21 -8.20
C CYS A 105 1.85 -2.47 -7.78
N SER A 106 2.94 -2.57 -8.55
CA SER A 106 4.23 -1.92 -8.25
C SER A 106 4.35 -0.58 -9.00
N PRO A 107 4.38 0.58 -8.30
CA PRO A 107 4.49 1.88 -8.97
C PRO A 107 5.82 2.07 -9.70
N GLY A 108 6.90 1.42 -9.24
CA GLY A 108 8.18 1.43 -9.94
C GLY A 108 8.11 0.70 -11.29
N TRP A 109 7.34 -0.40 -11.33
CA TRP A 109 7.07 -1.12 -12.58
C TRP A 109 6.17 -0.30 -13.51
N ILE A 110 5.11 0.33 -12.98
CA ILE A 110 4.22 1.21 -13.77
C ILE A 110 5.02 2.34 -14.42
N LYS A 111 5.88 3.03 -13.66
CA LYS A 111 6.72 4.09 -14.24
C LYS A 111 7.67 3.55 -15.32
N PHE A 112 8.27 2.38 -15.08
CA PHE A 112 9.17 1.76 -16.05
C PHE A 112 8.47 1.42 -17.36
N ILE A 113 7.28 0.80 -17.32
CA ILE A 113 6.56 0.46 -18.54
C ILE A 113 6.01 1.71 -19.25
N GLU A 114 5.58 2.74 -18.52
CA GLU A 114 5.20 4.04 -19.09
C GLU A 114 6.37 4.70 -19.85
N ASP A 115 7.57 4.69 -19.28
CA ASP A 115 8.75 5.34 -19.87
C ASP A 115 9.37 4.53 -21.02
N PHE A 116 9.50 3.21 -20.87
CA PHE A 116 10.31 2.37 -21.77
C PHE A 116 9.48 1.48 -22.70
N TYR A 117 8.24 1.15 -22.34
CA TYR A 117 7.39 0.22 -23.10
C TYR A 117 5.92 0.67 -23.19
N PRO A 118 5.63 1.93 -23.59
CA PRO A 118 4.27 2.45 -23.61
C PRO A 118 3.32 1.66 -24.53
N GLY A 119 3.85 0.99 -25.55
CA GLY A 119 3.09 0.08 -26.42
C GLY A 119 2.52 -1.14 -25.69
N LEU A 120 3.06 -1.49 -24.51
CA LEU A 120 2.64 -2.63 -23.71
C LEU A 120 1.65 -2.28 -22.60
N LEU A 121 1.19 -1.02 -22.49
CA LEU A 121 0.29 -0.60 -21.39
C LEU A 121 -1.01 -1.41 -21.33
N ARG A 122 -1.52 -1.91 -22.46
CA ARG A 122 -2.72 -2.76 -22.50
C ARG A 122 -2.53 -4.14 -21.86
N HIS A 123 -1.28 -4.58 -21.70
CA HIS A 123 -0.96 -5.81 -20.99
C HIS A 123 -1.07 -5.66 -19.47
N LEU A 124 -1.01 -4.44 -18.93
CA LEU A 124 -1.18 -4.25 -17.48
C LEU A 124 -2.59 -4.64 -17.05
N SER A 125 -2.69 -5.26 -15.87
CA SER A 125 -3.95 -5.38 -15.15
C SER A 125 -4.54 -3.99 -14.92
N THR A 126 -5.84 -3.88 -15.09
CA THR A 126 -6.60 -2.66 -14.81
C THR A 126 -6.84 -2.44 -13.31
N CYS A 127 -6.51 -3.44 -12.49
CA CYS A 127 -6.62 -3.36 -11.05
C CYS A 127 -5.72 -2.27 -10.48
N LYS A 128 -6.24 -1.56 -9.48
CA LYS A 128 -5.43 -0.67 -8.62
C LYS A 128 -4.48 -1.50 -7.75
N SER A 129 -3.38 -0.90 -7.30
CA SER A 129 -2.53 -1.54 -6.29
C SER A 129 -3.30 -1.71 -4.96
N PRO A 130 -2.88 -2.65 -4.08
CA PRO A 130 -3.50 -2.84 -2.77
C PRO A 130 -3.61 -1.54 -1.95
N GLN A 131 -2.58 -0.69 -2.00
CA GLN A 131 -2.58 0.60 -1.32
C GLN A 131 -3.69 1.52 -1.84
N GLN A 132 -3.87 1.58 -3.17
CA GLN A 132 -4.86 2.42 -3.84
C GLN A 132 -6.28 1.87 -3.69
N MET A 133 -6.46 0.55 -3.74
CA MET A 133 -7.72 -0.11 -3.45
C MET A 133 -8.17 0.15 -2.01
N PHE A 134 -7.26 0.01 -1.04
CA PHE A 134 -7.56 0.33 0.36
C PHE A 134 -8.04 1.78 0.52
N GLY A 135 -7.35 2.75 -0.09
CA GLY A 135 -7.74 4.15 -0.01
C GLY A 135 -9.18 4.39 -0.52
N ALA A 136 -9.55 3.75 -1.64
CA ALA A 136 -10.90 3.83 -2.18
C ALA A 136 -11.94 3.19 -1.25
N VAL A 137 -11.67 2.01 -0.71
CA VAL A 137 -12.57 1.30 0.22
C VAL A 137 -12.70 2.05 1.55
N ALA A 138 -11.62 2.65 2.04
CA ALA A 138 -11.60 3.43 3.28
C ALA A 138 -12.51 4.67 3.18
N LYS A 139 -12.49 5.36 2.03
CA LYS A 139 -13.29 6.57 1.79
C LYS A 139 -14.69 6.31 1.23
N THR A 140 -15.06 5.05 1.01
CA THR A 140 -16.41 4.65 0.58
C THR A 140 -17.03 3.69 1.59
N TYR A 141 -16.74 2.40 1.48
CA TYR A 141 -17.30 1.34 2.31
C TYR A 141 -17.10 1.56 3.81
N TYR A 142 -15.87 1.90 4.25
CA TYR A 142 -15.61 2.11 5.68
C TYR A 142 -16.32 3.35 6.21
N ALA A 143 -16.23 4.47 5.48
CA ALA A 143 -16.89 5.73 5.82
C ALA A 143 -18.40 5.55 5.97
N GLU A 144 -19.05 4.93 4.98
CA GLU A 144 -20.48 4.60 5.01
C GLU A 144 -20.85 3.71 6.20
N LYS A 145 -20.12 2.59 6.36
CA LYS A 145 -20.39 1.60 7.42
C LYS A 145 -20.22 2.15 8.83
N THR A 146 -19.40 3.19 9.01
CA THR A 146 -19.11 3.79 10.31
C THR A 146 -19.74 5.16 10.53
N GLY A 147 -20.50 5.67 9.56
CA GLY A 147 -21.13 7.00 9.64
C GLY A 147 -20.12 8.15 9.70
N VAL A 148 -18.92 7.96 9.14
CA VAL A 148 -17.85 8.96 9.11
C VAL A 148 -17.92 9.73 7.79
N ASP A 149 -17.74 11.06 7.83
CA ASP A 149 -17.60 11.88 6.62
C ASP A 149 -16.33 11.43 5.85
N PRO A 150 -16.44 11.05 4.57
CA PRO A 150 -15.28 10.64 3.78
C PRO A 150 -14.32 11.78 3.42
N ARG A 151 -14.63 13.05 3.70
CA ARG A 151 -13.72 14.17 3.42
C ARG A 151 -12.60 14.24 4.46
#